data_AF-A0A7W0TD80-F1
#
_entry.id   AF-A0A7W0TD80-F1
#
_cell.length_a   1.000
_cell.length_b   1.000
_cell.length_c   1.000
_cell.angle_alpha   90.00
_cell.angle_beta   90.00
_cell.angle_gamma   90.00
#
_symmetry.space_group_name_H-M   'P 1'
#
loop_
_entity.id
_entity.type
_entity.pdbx_description
1 polymer ?
#
loop_
_entity_poly.entity_id
_entity_poly.type
_entity_poly.pdbx_seq_one_letter_code
_entity_poly.pdbx_strand_id
1 'polypeptide(L)'
;MTSDDRPDVVLTTGRASTPASEYRVWVFPQGSDGQLGSPDSFSHFRAVAGSVAIGDVSGDDREEIALGLEDHGLQVWPQVPPGVAVWPMPHQIENGGLLRLGRLNDDNLLDVAAVGFGTNSVSVMLSSTGGPNPPVEYPVLHGGREISRSRTSPATDATT
;
A
#
# COMPACT_ATOMS: atom_id res chain seq x y z
N MET A 1 -0.19 4.74 -10.87
CA MET A 1 -0.23 6.21 -11.03
C MET A 1 -0.14 6.57 -12.51
N THR A 2 -0.51 7.76 -12.95
CA THR A 2 -0.59 8.09 -14.39
C THR A 2 0.75 8.32 -15.08
N SER A 3 1.87 8.22 -14.35
CA SER A 3 3.24 8.40 -14.88
C SER A 3 3.47 9.82 -15.42
N ASP A 4 2.70 10.78 -14.94
CA ASP A 4 2.73 12.20 -15.35
C ASP A 4 3.37 13.11 -14.28
N ASP A 5 4.16 12.51 -13.37
CA ASP A 5 4.83 13.15 -12.22
C ASP A 5 3.90 13.93 -11.29
N ARG A 6 2.61 13.57 -11.27
CA ARG A 6 1.62 14.15 -10.37
C ARG A 6 1.11 13.13 -9.37
N PRO A 7 0.83 13.55 -8.13
CA PRO A 7 0.26 12.68 -7.13
C PRO A 7 -1.19 12.32 -7.50
N ASP A 8 -1.45 11.03 -7.64
CA ASP A 8 -2.80 10.49 -7.80
C ASP A 8 -3.43 10.12 -6.47
N VAL A 9 -4.76 9.94 -6.46
CA VAL A 9 -5.47 9.42 -5.30
C VAL A 9 -5.89 7.98 -5.56
N VAL A 10 -5.50 7.08 -4.65
CA VAL A 10 -5.97 5.69 -4.64
C VAL A 10 -6.95 5.49 -3.52
N LEU A 11 -8.09 4.86 -3.84
CA LEU A 11 -9.13 4.52 -2.87
C LEU A 11 -9.56 3.06 -3.06
N THR A 12 -9.85 2.39 -1.96
CA THR A 12 -10.33 1.01 -1.97
C THR A 12 -11.77 0.97 -1.46
N THR A 13 -12.53 0.02 -1.98
CA THR A 13 -13.91 -0.24 -1.56
C THR A 13 -14.03 -1.67 -1.09
N GLY A 14 -14.80 -1.89 -0.02
CA GLY A 14 -15.11 -3.21 0.49
C GLY A 14 -16.37 -3.78 -0.16
N ARG A 15 -17.16 -4.49 0.64
CA ARG A 15 -18.46 -5.00 0.22
C ARG A 15 -19.42 -3.85 -0.10
N ALA A 16 -20.03 -3.90 -1.28
CA ALA A 16 -21.04 -2.92 -1.71
C ALA A 16 -22.28 -3.64 -2.27
N SER A 17 -23.43 -2.97 -2.29
CA SER A 17 -24.67 -3.50 -2.88
C SER A 17 -24.69 -3.46 -4.41
N THR A 18 -23.73 -2.79 -5.03
CA THR A 18 -23.61 -2.64 -6.48
C THR A 18 -22.32 -3.28 -6.98
N PRO A 19 -22.35 -4.13 -8.03
CA PRO A 19 -21.14 -4.76 -8.58
C PRO A 19 -20.07 -3.76 -9.04
N ALA A 20 -20.48 -2.55 -9.42
CA ALA A 20 -19.57 -1.50 -9.88
C ALA A 20 -18.64 -0.97 -8.76
N SER A 21 -19.04 -1.09 -7.49
CA SER A 21 -18.32 -0.56 -6.33
C SER A 21 -17.91 -1.65 -5.34
N GLU A 22 -18.22 -2.91 -5.62
CA GLU A 22 -17.89 -4.03 -4.74
C GLU A 22 -16.43 -4.47 -4.98
N TYR A 23 -15.60 -4.43 -3.93
CA TYR A 23 -14.19 -4.85 -3.95
C TYR A 23 -13.39 -4.25 -5.12
N ARG A 24 -13.30 -2.92 -5.14
CA ARG A 24 -12.59 -2.16 -6.17
C ARG A 24 -11.43 -1.38 -5.59
N VAL A 25 -10.36 -1.28 -6.37
CA VAL A 25 -9.35 -0.21 -6.29
C VAL A 25 -9.73 0.85 -7.32
N TRP A 26 -9.79 2.10 -6.88
CA TRP A 26 -10.05 3.28 -7.71
C TRP A 26 -8.78 4.13 -7.75
N VAL A 27 -8.42 4.61 -8.94
CA VAL A 27 -7.30 5.52 -9.15
C VAL A 27 -7.83 6.78 -9.79
N PHE A 28 -7.78 7.89 -9.05
CA PHE A 28 -8.18 9.20 -9.51
C PHE A 28 -6.93 9.97 -9.94
N PRO A 29 -6.76 10.25 -11.24
CA PRO A 29 -5.60 10.98 -11.72
C PRO A 29 -5.68 12.46 -11.31
N GLN A 30 -4.55 13.07 -10.98
CA GLN A 30 -4.52 14.52 -10.76
C GLN A 30 -4.33 15.29 -12.09
N GLY A 31 -5.31 16.12 -12.42
CA GLY A 31 -5.25 17.07 -13.53
C GLY A 31 -4.19 18.16 -13.32
N SER A 32 -3.78 18.80 -14.41
CA SER A 32 -2.76 19.87 -14.36
C SER A 32 -3.28 21.14 -13.69
N ASP A 33 -4.59 21.21 -13.49
CA ASP A 33 -5.32 22.22 -12.73
C ASP A 33 -5.48 21.86 -11.25
N GLY A 34 -4.89 20.74 -10.81
CA GLY A 34 -4.99 20.23 -9.44
C GLY A 34 -6.32 19.55 -9.10
N GLN A 35 -7.24 19.40 -10.06
CA GLN A 35 -8.49 18.67 -9.86
C GLN A 35 -8.29 17.17 -10.02
N LEU A 36 -9.20 16.36 -9.47
CA LEU A 36 -9.23 14.93 -9.75
C LEU A 36 -9.99 14.67 -11.06
N GLY A 37 -9.35 13.95 -11.98
CA GLY A 37 -9.98 13.48 -13.20
C GLY A 37 -10.90 12.30 -12.98
N SER A 38 -11.49 11.81 -14.07
CA SER A 38 -12.29 10.58 -14.07
C SER A 38 -11.43 9.39 -13.63
N PRO A 39 -11.89 8.56 -12.68
CA PRO A 39 -11.07 7.47 -12.18
C PRO A 39 -11.11 6.23 -13.08
N ASP A 40 -10.00 5.51 -13.09
CA ASP A 40 -9.97 4.10 -13.47
C ASP A 40 -10.30 3.23 -12.26
N SER A 41 -10.89 2.04 -12.50
CA SER A 41 -11.13 1.08 -11.43
C SER A 41 -10.92 -0.36 -11.83
N PHE A 42 -10.35 -1.11 -10.89
CA PHE A 42 -9.99 -2.51 -11.03
C PHE A 42 -10.66 -3.30 -9.92
N SER A 43 -11.17 -4.50 -10.23
CA SER A 43 -11.58 -5.43 -9.17
C SER A 43 -10.34 -6.05 -8.53
N HIS A 44 -10.34 -6.17 -7.22
CA HIS A 44 -9.34 -6.95 -6.48
C HIS A 44 -9.96 -8.26 -5.96
N PHE A 45 -9.17 -9.04 -5.22
CA PHE A 45 -9.72 -10.24 -4.57
C PHE A 45 -10.93 -9.86 -3.69
N ARG A 46 -11.98 -10.70 -3.62
CA ARG A 46 -13.24 -10.39 -2.89
C ARG A 46 -13.08 -10.43 -1.36
N ALA A 47 -12.13 -9.66 -0.84
CA ALA A 47 -11.80 -9.49 0.56
C ALA A 47 -11.79 -8.00 0.92
N VAL A 48 -12.02 -7.71 2.20
CA VAL A 48 -11.93 -6.35 2.71
C VAL A 48 -10.47 -5.91 2.70
N ALA A 49 -10.19 -4.82 2.00
CA ALA A 49 -8.89 -4.18 2.07
C ALA A 49 -8.74 -3.48 3.42
N GLY A 50 -7.74 -3.89 4.20
CA GLY A 50 -7.44 -3.28 5.50
C GLY A 50 -6.54 -2.06 5.38
N SER A 51 -5.70 -2.00 4.34
CA SER A 51 -4.76 -0.91 4.11
C SER A 51 -4.33 -0.82 2.66
N VAL A 52 -3.98 0.38 2.22
CA VAL A 52 -3.37 0.65 0.92
C VAL A 52 -2.17 1.57 1.11
N ALA A 53 -1.11 1.35 0.34
CA ALA A 53 0.01 2.27 0.20
C ALA A 53 0.47 2.33 -1.26
N ILE A 54 1.23 3.37 -1.56
CA ILE A 54 1.76 3.64 -2.89
C ILE A 54 3.27 3.88 -2.75
N GLY A 55 4.06 3.27 -3.64
CA GLY A 55 5.51 3.48 -3.69
C GLY A 55 6.21 2.44 -4.57
N ASP A 56 7.44 2.74 -4.97
CA ASP A 56 8.29 1.85 -5.77
C ASP A 56 8.82 0.68 -4.92
N VAL A 57 8.07 -0.42 -4.94
CA VAL A 57 8.42 -1.70 -4.30
C VAL A 57 8.91 -2.73 -5.33
N SER A 58 8.87 -2.39 -6.62
CA SER A 58 9.35 -3.23 -7.71
C SER A 58 10.76 -2.87 -8.20
N GLY A 59 11.27 -1.69 -7.82
CA GLY A 59 12.57 -1.17 -8.24
C GLY A 59 12.65 -0.82 -9.72
N ASP A 60 11.53 -0.47 -10.34
CA ASP A 60 11.45 -0.08 -11.75
C ASP A 60 11.24 1.43 -11.98
N ASP A 61 11.48 2.22 -10.92
CA ASP A 61 11.29 3.68 -10.86
C ASP A 61 9.84 4.12 -11.10
N ARG A 62 8.87 3.21 -10.86
CA ARG A 62 7.44 3.50 -10.90
C ARG A 62 6.78 3.07 -9.61
N GLU A 63 5.72 3.78 -9.23
CA GLU A 63 5.07 3.55 -7.94
C GLU A 63 3.95 2.52 -8.07
N GLU A 64 4.09 1.40 -7.38
CA GLU A 64 3.04 0.39 -7.28
C GLU A 64 1.95 0.77 -6.27
N ILE A 65 0.77 0.15 -6.44
CA ILE A 65 -0.24 0.11 -5.39
C ILE A 65 -0.07 -1.20 -4.61
N ALA A 66 0.25 -1.09 -3.33
CA ALA A 66 0.29 -2.21 -2.39
C ALA A 66 -1.01 -2.24 -1.57
N LEU A 67 -1.76 -3.34 -1.66
CA LEU A 67 -3.05 -3.54 -0.98
C LEU A 67 -2.97 -4.70 0.00
N GLY A 68 -3.18 -4.39 1.28
CA GLY A 68 -3.28 -5.38 2.34
C GLY A 68 -4.71 -5.89 2.42
N LEU A 69 -4.87 -7.20 2.36
CA LEU A 69 -6.13 -7.90 2.51
C LEU A 69 -6.07 -8.74 3.77
N GLU A 70 -6.83 -8.36 4.80
CA GLU A 70 -6.90 -9.11 6.05
C GLU A 70 -7.28 -10.57 5.75
N ASP A 71 -6.52 -11.53 6.31
CA ASP A 71 -6.62 -12.98 6.09
C ASP A 71 -6.38 -13.48 4.64
N HIS A 72 -6.04 -12.61 3.69
CA HIS A 72 -5.90 -12.97 2.27
C HIS A 72 -4.59 -12.52 1.63
N GLY A 73 -3.73 -11.86 2.41
CA GLY A 73 -2.36 -11.53 2.02
C GLY A 73 -2.20 -10.12 1.45
N LEU A 74 -1.28 -9.98 0.50
CA LEU A 74 -0.93 -8.72 -0.16
C LEU A 74 -1.16 -8.86 -1.68
N GLN A 75 -1.70 -7.82 -2.29
CA GLN A 75 -1.75 -7.67 -3.73
C GLN A 75 -0.96 -6.41 -4.14
N VAL A 76 -0.05 -6.55 -5.09
CA VAL A 76 0.75 -5.45 -5.65
C VAL A 76 0.35 -5.22 -7.09
N TRP A 77 -0.13 -4.02 -7.42
CA TRP A 77 -0.41 -3.63 -8.80
C TRP A 77 0.75 -2.83 -9.37
N PRO A 78 1.37 -3.30 -10.47
CA PRO A 78 2.35 -2.51 -11.20
C PRO A 78 1.69 -1.24 -11.74
N GLN A 79 2.44 -0.14 -11.71
CA GLN A 79 2.08 1.01 -12.51
C GLN A 79 2.28 0.69 -13.98
N VAL A 80 1.20 0.82 -14.75
CA VAL A 80 1.24 0.70 -16.21
C VAL A 80 0.68 1.94 -16.87
N PRO A 81 1.05 2.20 -18.13
CA PRO A 81 0.43 3.25 -18.92
C PRO A 81 -1.10 3.11 -18.94
N PRO A 82 -1.84 4.23 -19.04
CA PRO A 82 -3.30 4.21 -19.16
C PRO A 82 -3.79 3.27 -20.27
N GLY A 83 -4.87 2.53 -20.00
CA GLY A 83 -5.48 1.59 -20.96
C GLY A 83 -4.83 0.21 -21.02
N VAL A 84 -3.78 -0.06 -20.25
CA VAL A 84 -3.20 -1.40 -20.11
C VAL A 84 -3.86 -2.12 -18.93
N ALA A 85 -4.47 -3.27 -19.20
CA ALA A 85 -4.99 -4.13 -18.14
C ALA A 85 -3.84 -4.82 -17.40
N VAL A 86 -3.82 -4.69 -16.07
CA VAL A 86 -2.85 -5.35 -15.19
C VAL A 86 -3.54 -6.24 -14.19
N TRP A 87 -2.92 -7.38 -13.94
CA TRP A 87 -3.26 -8.27 -12.84
C TRP A 87 -2.33 -7.97 -11.67
N PRO A 88 -2.84 -7.95 -10.42
CA PRO A 88 -1.98 -7.84 -9.26
C PRO A 88 -1.10 -9.07 -9.13
N MET A 89 0.13 -8.86 -8.66
CA MET A 89 0.95 -9.95 -8.16
C MET A 89 0.51 -10.29 -6.72
N PRO A 90 0.06 -11.53 -6.45
CA PRO A 90 -0.31 -11.94 -5.11
C PRO A 90 0.92 -12.36 -4.29
N HIS A 91 1.01 -11.88 -3.05
CA HIS A 91 1.98 -12.32 -2.06
C HIS A 91 1.24 -12.93 -0.88
N GLN A 92 1.61 -14.16 -0.53
CA GLN A 92 1.06 -14.83 0.64
C GLN A 92 1.78 -14.32 1.88
N ILE A 93 1.06 -13.56 2.70
CA ILE A 93 1.51 -13.09 4.01
C ILE A 93 0.44 -13.39 5.04
N GLU A 94 0.86 -13.66 6.27
CA GLU A 94 -0.06 -13.85 7.40
C GLU A 94 -0.72 -12.52 7.77
N ASN A 95 0.04 -11.43 7.67
CA ASN A 95 -0.34 -10.12 8.19
C ASN A 95 -0.86 -9.16 7.11
N GLY A 96 -2.08 -9.34 6.61
CA GLY A 96 -2.66 -8.48 5.56
C GLY A 96 -3.47 -7.26 6.05
N GLY A 97 -3.60 -7.02 7.36
CA GLY A 97 -4.53 -6.03 7.92
C GLY A 97 -4.08 -4.57 7.74
N LEU A 98 -2.87 -4.24 8.17
CA LEU A 98 -2.26 -2.91 8.00
C LEU A 98 -0.87 -3.05 7.42
N LEU A 99 -0.55 -2.23 6.42
CA LEU A 99 0.79 -2.22 5.81
C LEU A 99 1.41 -0.84 5.83
N ARG A 100 2.74 -0.80 5.86
CA ARG A 100 3.55 0.40 5.66
C ARG A 100 4.70 0.09 4.71
N LEU A 101 5.03 1.08 3.89
CA LEU A 101 6.20 1.07 3.05
C LEU A 101 7.31 1.85 3.72
N GLY A 102 8.55 1.37 3.63
CA GLY A 102 9.71 2.05 4.19
C GLY A 102 11.00 1.38 3.77
N ARG A 103 12.11 2.11 3.85
CA ARG A 103 13.45 1.54 3.63
C ARG A 103 13.87 0.81 4.90
N LEU A 104 13.92 -0.52 4.86
CA LEU A 104 14.29 -1.36 5.99
C LEU A 104 15.70 -1.94 5.85
N ASN A 105 16.32 -1.75 4.68
CA ASN A 105 17.72 -2.04 4.40
C ASN A 105 18.34 -0.91 3.54
N ASP A 106 19.61 -1.08 3.14
CA ASP A 106 20.39 -0.09 2.38
C ASP A 106 20.37 -0.33 0.86
N ASP A 107 19.30 -0.93 0.29
CA ASP A 107 19.21 -1.22 -1.16
C ASP A 107 18.52 -0.13 -2.01
N ASN A 108 18.04 0.92 -1.35
CA ASN A 108 17.31 2.04 -1.96
C ASN A 108 15.98 1.65 -2.64
N LEU A 109 15.36 0.53 -2.26
CA LEU A 109 13.96 0.19 -2.55
C LEU A 109 13.06 0.48 -1.34
N LEU A 110 11.74 0.53 -1.56
CA LEU A 110 10.78 0.48 -0.47
C LEU A 110 10.44 -0.97 -0.15
N ASP A 111 10.58 -1.33 1.10
CA ASP A 111 10.18 -2.63 1.65
C ASP A 111 8.77 -2.54 2.24
N VAL A 112 8.16 -3.69 2.48
CA VAL A 112 6.82 -3.78 3.06
C VAL A 112 6.89 -4.37 4.45
N ALA A 113 6.31 -3.69 5.43
CA ALA A 113 6.03 -4.24 6.76
C ALA A 113 4.52 -4.26 6.99
N ALA A 114 4.00 -5.37 7.49
CA ALA A 114 2.57 -5.56 7.64
C ALA A 114 2.19 -6.28 8.94
N VAL A 115 1.02 -5.95 9.50
CA VAL A 115 0.45 -6.53 10.72
C VAL A 115 -1.00 -6.95 10.50
N GLY A 116 -1.41 -8.06 11.12
CA GLY A 116 -2.79 -8.51 11.21
C GLY A 116 -3.41 -8.19 12.58
N PHE A 117 -4.72 -8.41 12.72
CA PHE A 117 -5.36 -8.32 14.03
C PHE A 117 -5.11 -9.60 14.83
N GLY A 118 -4.43 -9.48 15.97
CA GLY A 118 -4.24 -10.60 16.91
C GLY A 118 -3.20 -11.67 16.52
N THR A 119 -2.44 -11.46 15.44
CA THR A 119 -1.39 -12.39 14.97
C THR A 119 -0.16 -12.43 15.88
N ASN A 120 0.12 -11.34 16.60
CA ASN A 120 1.33 -11.17 17.41
C ASN A 120 2.63 -11.34 16.61
N SER A 121 2.60 -10.99 15.32
CA SER A 121 3.73 -11.03 14.40
C SER A 121 3.66 -9.86 13.41
N VAL A 122 4.83 -9.44 12.95
CA VAL A 122 4.96 -8.53 11.80
C VAL A 122 5.53 -9.34 10.63
N SER A 123 4.83 -9.35 9.50
CA SER A 123 5.37 -9.82 8.23
C SER A 123 6.24 -8.72 7.63
N VAL A 124 7.54 -8.99 7.42
CA VAL A 124 8.46 -8.08 6.74
C VAL A 124 8.88 -8.70 5.42
N MET A 125 8.71 -7.97 4.33
CA MET A 125 9.15 -8.37 2.99
C MET A 125 10.14 -7.33 2.50
N LEU A 126 11.41 -7.73 2.38
CA LEU A 126 12.39 -6.90 1.69
C LEU A 126 12.09 -6.94 0.19
N SER A 127 12.12 -5.80 -0.47
CA SER A 127 11.84 -5.72 -1.89
C SER A 127 13.07 -6.05 -2.73
N SER A 128 12.84 -6.34 -4.01
CA SER A 128 13.89 -6.51 -5.01
C SER A 128 13.33 -6.15 -6.38
N THR A 129 14.17 -6.13 -7.41
CA THR A 129 13.69 -5.90 -8.77
C THR A 129 12.60 -6.92 -9.14
N GLY A 130 11.39 -6.45 -9.40
CA GLY A 130 10.21 -7.27 -9.68
C GLY A 130 9.24 -7.46 -8.52
N GLY A 131 9.52 -6.92 -7.34
CA GLY A 131 8.56 -6.81 -6.23
C GLY A 131 9.04 -7.32 -4.86
N PRO A 132 8.12 -7.37 -3.88
CA PRO A 132 8.39 -7.87 -2.53
C PRO A 132 8.83 -9.34 -2.52
N ASN A 133 9.88 -9.67 -1.76
CA ASN A 133 10.29 -11.06 -1.51
C ASN A 133 9.30 -11.78 -0.56
N PRO A 134 9.43 -13.12 -0.39
CA PRO A 134 8.66 -13.84 0.63
C PRO A 134 8.81 -13.22 2.03
N PRO A 135 7.77 -13.28 2.88
CA PRO A 135 7.81 -12.64 4.19
C PRO A 135 8.75 -13.36 5.16
N VAL A 136 9.37 -12.55 6.01
CA VAL A 136 9.99 -13.00 7.27
C VAL A 136 9.11 -12.51 8.41
N GLU A 137 8.71 -13.44 9.28
CA GLU A 137 7.86 -13.14 10.43
C GLU A 137 8.69 -12.79 11.67
N TYR A 138 8.35 -11.67 12.30
CA TYR A 138 8.96 -11.23 13.55
C TYR A 138 7.94 -11.25 14.69
N PRO A 139 8.12 -12.07 15.73
CA PRO A 139 7.19 -12.13 16.86
C PRO A 139 7.17 -10.82 17.65
N VAL A 140 6.00 -10.21 17.80
CA VAL A 140 5.80 -9.02 18.64
C VAL A 140 4.33 -8.88 19.02
N LEU A 141 4.04 -8.64 20.30
CA LEU A 141 2.68 -8.43 20.75
C LEU A 141 2.12 -7.09 20.24
N HIS A 142 0.99 -7.13 19.55
CA HIS A 142 0.30 -5.92 19.08
C HIS A 142 -1.22 -6.13 18.93
N GLY A 143 -1.95 -5.02 18.88
CA GLY A 143 -3.40 -5.01 18.61
C GLY A 143 -3.77 -4.92 17.13
N GLY A 144 -2.80 -4.84 16.21
CA GLY A 144 -3.06 -4.75 14.77
C GLY A 144 -3.73 -3.43 14.35
N ARG A 145 -3.39 -2.33 15.04
CA ARG A 145 -4.00 -1.01 14.82
C ARG A 145 -2.94 0.06 14.67
N GLU A 146 -3.26 1.05 13.86
CA GLU A 146 -2.51 2.29 13.84
C GLU A 146 -2.73 3.05 15.15
N ILE A 147 -1.63 3.48 15.76
CA ILE A 147 -1.62 4.42 16.88
C ILE A 147 -0.86 5.64 16.42
N SER A 148 -1.56 6.76 16.23
CA SER A 148 -0.86 8.00 15.92
C SER A 148 -0.06 8.43 17.15
N ARG A 149 1.22 8.73 16.94
CA ARG A 149 2.01 9.50 17.90
C ARG A 149 2.11 10.91 17.35
N SER A 150 1.62 11.90 18.08
CA SER A 150 1.94 13.28 17.77
C SER A 150 3.45 13.46 17.93
N ARG A 151 4.12 13.87 16.85
CA ARG A 151 5.51 14.31 16.92
C ARG A 151 5.51 15.65 17.64
N THR A 152 5.75 15.66 18.95
CA THR A 152 6.11 16.90 19.65
C THR A 152 7.53 17.25 19.21
N SER A 153 7.68 18.25 18.35
CA SER A 153 8.98 18.86 18.12
C SER A 153 9.53 19.34 19.48
N PRO A 154 10.81 19.08 19.81
CA PRO A 154 11.39 19.66 21.01
C PRO A 154 11.37 21.18 20.86
N ALA A 155 10.83 21.87 21.87
CA ALA A 155 10.93 23.32 21.95
C ALA A 155 12.41 23.69 21.97
N THR A 156 12.85 24.45 20.97
CA THR A 156 14.13 25.14 21.02
C THR A 156 14.03 26.19 22.11
N ASP A 157 14.62 25.93 23.28
CA ASP A 157 14.87 26.97 24.28
C ASP A 157 15.92 27.92 23.69
N ALA A 158 15.45 29.06 23.20
CA ALA A 158 16.31 30.20 22.89
C ALA A 158 16.58 30.94 24.20
N THR A 159 17.71 30.65 24.84
CA THR A 159 18.29 31.56 25.83
C THR A 159 19.24 32.52 25.13
N THR A 160 18.89 33.81 25.20
CA THR A 160 19.70 34.99 24.88
C THR A 160 20.93 35.12 25.76
#